data_AF-A0A7R7XET0-F1
#
_entry.id   AF-A0A7R7XET0-F1
#
_cell.length_a   1.000
_cell.length_b   1.000
_cell.length_c   1.000
_cell.angle_alpha   90.00
_cell.angle_beta   90.00
_cell.angle_gamma   90.00
#
_symmetry.space_group_name_H-M   'P 1'
#
loop_
_entity.id
_entity.type
_entity.pdbx_description
1 polymer ?
#
loop_
_entity_poly.entity_id
_entity_poly.type
_entity_poly.pdbx_seq_one_letter_code
_entity_poly.pdbx_strand_id
1 'polypeptide(L)'
;MVGPQTSTHTFKVAAGVPLTIDISKPPNAPENGITVLHFHGGFLVIGEKTTFPPHWLINACHARGWTYATASYRLMPESEGLEVLSDALDAVQWIHKNIGHRILIAGSSAGGYLALATAAHPECPRPLAVLSVYGMLDPASTRYIEGGTPLLAPVADLPIALEEIDTAVNSGKAIDGYAFPASPPTDQRFKWIRALHQAARYPDLLTRTPGLAGQISAQGADAIPERYRTLFPVSFGLKSDFPPTILLHGDGDVLVGLDQSTSVAERMLSLGADVHLEIAKGQGHGFEAKGVIDIDANDAAGEDVAINDCLRRVITALEKLSSY
;
A
#
# COMPACT_ATOMS: atom_id res chain seq x y z
N MET A 1 3.68 -21.17 -25.61
CA MET A 1 2.80 -21.36 -24.43
C MET A 1 1.73 -20.29 -24.47
N VAL A 2 0.50 -20.61 -24.06
CA VAL A 2 -0.56 -19.59 -23.92
C VAL A 2 -0.15 -18.68 -22.75
N GLY A 3 -0.14 -17.36 -22.95
CA GLY A 3 0.19 -16.40 -21.89
C GLY A 3 -0.94 -16.27 -20.85
N PRO A 4 -0.76 -15.49 -19.78
CA PRO A 4 -1.82 -15.20 -18.83
C PRO A 4 -3.02 -14.54 -19.53
N GLN A 5 -4.22 -14.88 -19.10
CA GLN A 5 -5.46 -14.24 -19.55
C GLN A 5 -5.72 -13.00 -18.69
N THR A 6 -5.87 -11.84 -19.34
CA THR A 6 -6.15 -10.58 -18.68
C THR A 6 -7.60 -10.14 -18.86
N SER A 7 -8.23 -9.63 -17.81
CA SER A 7 -9.59 -9.06 -17.87
C SER A 7 -9.76 -7.92 -16.87
N THR A 8 -10.57 -6.92 -17.20
CA THR A 8 -10.91 -5.80 -16.31
C THR A 8 -12.39 -5.84 -15.94
N HIS A 9 -12.69 -5.65 -14.66
CA HIS A 9 -14.05 -5.67 -14.13
C HIS A 9 -14.32 -4.43 -13.29
N THR A 10 -15.50 -3.84 -13.41
CA THR A 10 -15.97 -2.83 -12.46
C THR A 10 -16.48 -3.54 -11.21
N PHE A 11 -15.88 -3.26 -10.05
CA PHE A 11 -16.31 -3.86 -8.78
C PHE A 11 -17.19 -2.92 -7.95
N LYS A 12 -17.09 -1.60 -8.16
CA LYS A 12 -17.84 -0.57 -7.45
C LYS A 12 -18.04 0.66 -8.35
N VAL A 13 -19.13 1.40 -8.13
CA VAL A 13 -19.26 2.79 -8.60
C VAL A 13 -19.44 3.66 -7.36
N ALA A 14 -18.48 4.55 -7.10
CA ALA A 14 -18.45 5.38 -5.90
C ALA A 14 -18.28 6.85 -6.28
N ALA A 15 -19.16 7.72 -5.79
CA ALA A 15 -19.17 9.15 -6.14
C ALA A 15 -19.11 9.42 -7.66
N GLY A 16 -19.76 8.56 -8.47
CA GLY A 16 -19.75 8.65 -9.93
C GLY A 16 -18.49 8.09 -10.62
N VAL A 17 -17.51 7.61 -9.86
CA VAL A 17 -16.28 6.99 -10.39
C VAL A 17 -16.44 5.46 -10.44
N PRO A 18 -16.30 4.83 -11.62
CA PRO A 18 -16.27 3.37 -11.73
C PRO A 18 -14.91 2.84 -11.29
N LEU A 19 -14.86 2.17 -10.14
CA LEU A 19 -13.64 1.51 -9.66
C LEU A 19 -13.50 0.13 -10.28
N THR A 20 -12.29 -0.16 -10.73
CA THR A 20 -12.01 -1.31 -11.58
C THR A 20 -10.90 -2.17 -11.00
N ILE A 21 -10.99 -3.47 -11.26
CA ILE A 21 -10.00 -4.46 -10.90
C ILE A 21 -9.54 -5.19 -12.16
N ASP A 22 -8.22 -5.21 -12.37
CA ASP A 22 -7.59 -5.95 -13.45
C ASP A 22 -7.12 -7.30 -12.91
N ILE A 23 -7.48 -8.36 -13.61
CA ILE A 23 -7.16 -9.75 -13.28
C ILE A 23 -6.20 -10.29 -14.32
N SER A 24 -5.08 -10.85 -13.89
CA SER A 24 -4.09 -11.57 -14.69
C SER A 24 -4.02 -13.01 -14.20
N LYS A 25 -4.70 -13.91 -14.92
CA LYS A 25 -4.84 -15.32 -14.54
C LYS A 25 -3.93 -16.19 -15.41
N PRO A 26 -2.95 -16.91 -14.82
CA PRO A 26 -2.09 -17.80 -15.61
C PRO A 26 -2.87 -19.07 -16.04
N PRO A 27 -2.50 -19.70 -17.18
CA PRO A 27 -3.27 -20.84 -17.72
C PRO A 27 -3.34 -22.06 -16.80
N ASN A 28 -2.34 -22.23 -15.92
CA ASN A 28 -2.25 -23.30 -14.94
C ASN A 28 -2.90 -22.95 -13.59
N ALA A 29 -3.58 -21.80 -13.47
CA ALA A 29 -4.25 -21.43 -12.23
C ALA A 29 -5.36 -22.43 -11.88
N PRO A 30 -5.30 -23.07 -10.70
CA PRO A 30 -6.35 -23.99 -10.27
C PRO A 30 -7.66 -23.23 -9.99
N GLU A 31 -8.77 -23.95 -10.04
CA GLU A 31 -10.04 -23.45 -9.53
C GLU A 31 -9.90 -23.14 -8.02
N ASN A 32 -10.40 -21.98 -7.58
CA ASN A 32 -10.16 -21.47 -6.22
C ASN A 32 -8.67 -21.37 -5.82
N GLY A 33 -7.77 -21.16 -6.80
CA GLY A 33 -6.36 -20.88 -6.56
C GLY A 33 -6.12 -19.57 -5.79
N ILE A 34 -4.87 -19.37 -5.41
CA ILE A 34 -4.45 -18.15 -4.71
C ILE A 34 -4.58 -16.95 -5.65
N THR A 35 -5.19 -15.88 -5.14
CA THR A 35 -5.22 -14.56 -5.79
C THR A 35 -4.38 -13.57 -4.97
N VAL A 36 -3.40 -12.94 -5.58
CA VAL A 36 -2.65 -11.82 -4.99
C VAL A 36 -3.30 -10.52 -5.45
N LEU A 37 -3.98 -9.82 -4.54
CA LEU A 37 -4.49 -8.48 -4.77
C LEU A 37 -3.44 -7.44 -4.37
N HIS A 38 -2.96 -6.65 -5.33
CA HIS A 38 -2.01 -5.58 -5.09
C HIS A 38 -2.67 -4.19 -5.12
N PHE A 39 -2.28 -3.33 -4.19
CA PHE A 39 -2.61 -1.90 -4.19
C PHE A 39 -1.38 -1.05 -4.52
N HIS A 40 -1.56 -0.07 -5.40
CA HIS A 40 -0.47 0.79 -5.86
C HIS A 40 0.02 1.78 -4.78
N GLY A 41 1.20 2.35 -4.99
CA GLY A 41 1.75 3.41 -4.13
C GLY A 41 1.31 4.82 -4.54
N GLY A 42 1.93 5.84 -3.93
CA GLY A 42 1.65 7.24 -4.29
C GLY A 42 0.97 8.06 -3.20
N PHE A 43 1.21 7.72 -1.93
CA PHE A 43 0.72 8.47 -0.77
C PHE A 43 -0.82 8.56 -0.64
N LEU A 44 -1.55 7.73 -1.39
CA LEU A 44 -3.00 7.82 -1.64
C LEU A 44 -3.42 9.13 -2.34
N VAL A 45 -2.46 9.91 -2.85
CA VAL A 45 -2.68 11.23 -3.47
C VAL A 45 -2.33 11.23 -4.95
N ILE A 46 -1.45 10.34 -5.39
CA ILE A 46 -1.07 10.16 -6.80
C ILE A 46 -1.02 8.67 -7.16
N GLY A 47 -0.80 8.39 -8.44
CA GLY A 47 -0.73 7.04 -8.98
C GLY A 47 -2.08 6.53 -9.43
N GLU A 48 -2.05 5.37 -10.04
CA GLU A 48 -3.20 4.57 -10.45
C GLU A 48 -2.82 3.08 -10.36
N LYS A 49 -3.78 2.17 -10.47
CA LYS A 49 -3.57 0.71 -10.28
C LYS A 49 -2.48 0.07 -11.18
N THR A 50 -2.06 0.76 -12.23
CA THR A 50 -0.98 0.37 -13.16
C THR A 50 0.31 1.17 -12.99
N THR A 51 0.38 2.10 -12.02
CA THR A 51 1.60 2.85 -11.70
C THR A 51 2.62 1.93 -11.04
N PHE A 52 3.82 1.84 -11.64
CA PHE A 52 4.93 0.99 -11.17
C PHE A 52 4.49 -0.45 -10.85
N PRO A 53 4.02 -1.21 -11.85
CA PRO A 53 3.56 -2.57 -11.61
C PRO A 53 4.73 -3.42 -11.06
N PRO A 54 4.54 -4.18 -9.97
CA PRO A 54 5.59 -4.98 -9.36
C PRO A 54 5.84 -6.24 -10.21
N HIS A 55 6.60 -6.08 -11.30
CA HIS A 55 6.81 -7.14 -12.29
C HIS A 55 7.35 -8.44 -11.67
N TRP A 56 8.24 -8.36 -10.67
CA TRP A 56 8.73 -9.54 -9.94
C TRP A 56 7.59 -10.34 -9.28
N LEU A 57 6.60 -9.65 -8.71
CA LEU A 57 5.47 -10.27 -8.03
C LEU A 57 4.49 -10.86 -9.05
N ILE A 58 4.22 -10.13 -10.13
CA ILE A 58 3.36 -10.60 -11.23
C ILE A 58 3.95 -11.89 -11.85
N ASN A 59 5.26 -11.87 -12.17
CA ASN A 59 5.96 -13.02 -12.73
C ASN A 59 5.98 -14.20 -11.75
N ALA A 60 6.28 -13.93 -10.47
CA ALA A 60 6.26 -14.95 -9.42
C ALA A 60 4.88 -15.59 -9.24
N CYS A 61 3.80 -14.80 -9.34
CA CYS A 61 2.43 -15.29 -9.31
C CYS A 61 2.18 -16.26 -10.47
N HIS A 62 2.51 -15.84 -11.69
CA HIS A 62 2.28 -16.66 -12.88
C HIS A 62 3.08 -17.98 -12.85
N ALA A 63 4.34 -17.94 -12.41
CA ALA A 63 5.19 -19.12 -12.26
C ALA A 63 4.60 -20.16 -11.28
N ARG A 64 3.79 -19.71 -10.31
CA ARG A 64 3.16 -20.53 -9.27
C ARG A 64 1.70 -20.87 -9.53
N GLY A 65 1.16 -20.44 -10.67
CA GLY A 65 -0.27 -20.58 -10.96
C GLY A 65 -1.17 -19.71 -10.08
N TRP A 66 -0.62 -18.67 -9.45
CA TRP A 66 -1.41 -17.70 -8.68
C TRP A 66 -1.96 -16.63 -9.62
N THR A 67 -3.21 -16.23 -9.38
CA THR A 67 -3.82 -15.10 -10.10
C THR A 67 -3.30 -13.81 -9.51
N TYR A 68 -2.81 -12.89 -10.35
CA TYR A 68 -2.49 -11.53 -9.91
C TYR A 68 -3.69 -10.62 -10.17
N ALA A 69 -4.00 -9.73 -9.23
CA ALA A 69 -5.02 -8.72 -9.36
C ALA A 69 -4.50 -7.36 -8.90
N THR A 70 -4.92 -6.28 -9.56
CA THR A 70 -4.68 -4.90 -9.11
C THR A 70 -5.98 -4.11 -9.20
N ALA A 71 -6.32 -3.38 -8.14
CA ALA A 71 -7.60 -2.65 -8.04
C ALA A 71 -7.36 -1.14 -7.90
N SER A 72 -8.19 -0.34 -8.57
CA SER A 72 -8.24 1.10 -8.34
C SER A 72 -9.02 1.41 -7.06
N TYR A 73 -8.65 2.51 -6.41
CA TYR A 73 -9.29 3.06 -5.23
C TYR A 73 -9.32 4.59 -5.37
N ARG A 74 -10.29 5.25 -4.76
CA ARG A 74 -10.34 6.73 -4.82
C ARG A 74 -9.14 7.35 -4.12
N LEU A 75 -8.67 8.48 -4.65
CA LEU A 75 -7.52 9.20 -4.11
C LEU A 75 -7.96 10.33 -3.16
N MET A 76 -7.10 10.60 -2.19
CA MET A 76 -7.08 11.86 -1.45
C MET A 76 -6.49 12.97 -2.34
N PRO A 77 -6.82 14.24 -2.12
CA PRO A 77 -7.67 14.77 -1.05
C PRO A 77 -9.16 14.77 -1.36
N GLU A 78 -9.64 14.43 -2.55
CA GLU A 78 -11.07 14.54 -2.90
C GLU A 78 -11.92 13.49 -2.18
N SER A 79 -11.35 12.32 -1.87
CA SER A 79 -11.96 11.31 -1.00
C SER A 79 -11.29 11.26 0.37
N GLU A 80 -12.06 10.95 1.40
CA GLU A 80 -11.59 10.74 2.77
C GLU A 80 -10.92 9.36 2.93
N GLY A 81 -10.03 9.18 3.91
CA GLY A 81 -9.36 7.89 4.16
C GLY A 81 -10.32 6.72 4.35
N LEU A 82 -11.46 6.90 5.02
CA LEU A 82 -12.48 5.85 5.18
C LEU A 82 -13.09 5.42 3.83
N GLU A 83 -13.21 6.36 2.90
CA GLU A 83 -13.70 6.08 1.55
C GLU A 83 -12.69 5.26 0.75
N VAL A 84 -11.40 5.62 0.86
CA VAL A 84 -10.28 4.85 0.27
C VAL A 84 -10.23 3.43 0.83
N LEU A 85 -10.32 3.28 2.15
CA LEU A 85 -10.30 1.98 2.82
C LEU A 85 -11.53 1.13 2.45
N SER A 86 -12.71 1.75 2.33
CA SER A 86 -13.93 1.07 1.87
C SER A 86 -13.78 0.55 0.44
N ASP A 87 -13.12 1.30 -0.46
CA ASP A 87 -12.88 0.87 -1.83
C ASP A 87 -11.95 -0.36 -1.87
N ALA A 88 -10.89 -0.37 -1.05
CA ALA A 88 -9.98 -1.51 -0.92
C ALA A 88 -10.68 -2.76 -0.36
N LEU A 89 -11.53 -2.59 0.65
CA LEU A 89 -12.35 -3.65 1.22
C LEU A 89 -13.30 -4.26 0.17
N ASP A 90 -13.98 -3.42 -0.61
CA ASP A 90 -14.89 -3.87 -1.66
C ASP A 90 -14.15 -4.65 -2.76
N ALA A 91 -12.90 -4.29 -3.07
CA ALA A 91 -12.07 -5.06 -3.99
C ALA A 91 -11.76 -6.47 -3.46
N VAL A 92 -11.41 -6.61 -2.18
CA VAL A 92 -11.22 -7.93 -1.53
C VAL A 92 -12.50 -8.76 -1.57
N GLN A 93 -13.63 -8.16 -1.18
CA GLN A 93 -14.93 -8.83 -1.18
C GLN A 93 -15.36 -9.25 -2.59
N TRP A 94 -15.04 -8.44 -3.61
CA TRP A 94 -15.31 -8.78 -5.00
C TRP A 94 -14.50 -10.00 -5.46
N ILE A 95 -13.20 -10.09 -5.13
CA ILE A 95 -12.39 -11.28 -5.44
C ILE A 95 -12.96 -12.51 -4.72
N HIS A 96 -13.29 -12.37 -3.43
CA HIS A 96 -13.84 -13.46 -2.63
C HIS A 96 -15.13 -14.02 -3.23
N LYS A 97 -15.98 -13.14 -3.79
CA LYS A 97 -17.25 -13.52 -4.42
C LYS A 97 -17.10 -14.09 -5.83
N ASN A 98 -16.17 -13.59 -6.63
CA ASN A 98 -16.14 -13.86 -8.08
C ASN A 98 -14.97 -14.73 -8.56
N ILE A 99 -13.90 -14.86 -7.78
CA ILE A 99 -12.68 -15.58 -8.17
C ILE A 99 -12.39 -16.73 -7.21
N GLY A 100 -12.32 -16.45 -5.91
CA GLY A 100 -11.97 -17.43 -4.90
C GLY A 100 -11.64 -16.80 -3.55
N HIS A 101 -11.67 -17.62 -2.50
CA HIS A 101 -11.52 -17.18 -1.10
C HIS A 101 -10.06 -17.15 -0.61
N ARG A 102 -9.11 -17.72 -1.37
CA ARG A 102 -7.68 -17.77 -1.04
C ARG A 102 -6.98 -16.50 -1.51
N ILE A 103 -7.01 -15.45 -0.68
CA ILE A 103 -6.51 -14.11 -1.05
C ILE A 103 -5.24 -13.76 -0.27
N LEU A 104 -4.21 -13.30 -0.97
CA LEU A 104 -3.06 -12.58 -0.42
C LEU A 104 -3.28 -11.08 -0.71
N ILE A 105 -3.18 -10.23 0.30
CA ILE A 105 -3.30 -8.77 0.11
C ILE A 105 -1.92 -8.16 0.11
N ALA A 106 -1.55 -7.49 -0.96
CA ALA A 106 -0.24 -6.90 -1.17
C ALA A 106 -0.35 -5.41 -1.47
N GLY A 107 0.73 -4.67 -1.27
CA GLY A 107 0.82 -3.32 -1.79
C GLY A 107 2.18 -2.67 -1.58
N SER A 108 2.44 -1.64 -2.36
CA SER A 108 3.72 -0.92 -2.37
C SER A 108 3.55 0.49 -1.80
N SER A 109 4.43 0.95 -0.91
CA SER A 109 4.38 2.30 -0.31
C SER A 109 3.02 2.57 0.37
N ALA A 110 2.25 3.55 -0.08
CA ALA A 110 0.88 3.78 0.38
C ALA A 110 -0.06 2.58 0.19
N GLY A 111 0.16 1.77 -0.84
CA GLY A 111 -0.56 0.51 -1.02
C GLY A 111 -0.21 -0.53 0.03
N GLY A 112 1.02 -0.50 0.58
CA GLY A 112 1.41 -1.36 1.69
C GLY A 112 0.69 -1.00 2.99
N TYR A 113 0.46 0.30 3.22
CA TYR A 113 -0.48 0.77 4.25
C TYR A 113 -1.89 0.27 3.99
N LEU A 114 -2.39 0.45 2.77
CA LEU A 114 -3.76 0.08 2.41
C LEU A 114 -4.00 -1.43 2.53
N ALA A 115 -3.00 -2.25 2.17
CA ALA A 115 -3.03 -3.69 2.37
C ALA A 115 -3.15 -4.07 3.86
N LEU A 116 -2.34 -3.45 4.72
CA LEU A 116 -2.37 -3.70 6.17
C LEU A 116 -3.68 -3.23 6.80
N ALA A 117 -4.14 -2.02 6.46
CA ALA A 117 -5.39 -1.44 6.94
C ALA A 117 -6.62 -2.26 6.50
N THR A 118 -6.61 -2.73 5.24
CA THR A 118 -7.69 -3.58 4.71
C THR A 118 -7.73 -4.91 5.47
N ALA A 119 -6.59 -5.58 5.65
CA ALA A 119 -6.53 -6.84 6.40
C ALA A 119 -6.91 -6.69 7.88
N ALA A 120 -6.67 -5.51 8.47
CA ALA A 120 -7.09 -5.17 9.83
C ALA A 120 -8.57 -4.82 9.95
N HIS A 121 -9.25 -4.52 8.85
CA HIS A 121 -10.64 -4.10 8.87
C HIS A 121 -11.54 -5.25 9.36
N PRO A 122 -12.47 -5.04 10.31
CA PRO A 122 -13.31 -6.11 10.88
C PRO A 122 -14.15 -6.88 9.85
N GLU A 123 -14.50 -6.23 8.75
CA GLU A 123 -15.31 -6.81 7.66
C GLU A 123 -14.48 -7.45 6.55
N CYS A 124 -13.14 -7.42 6.64
CA CYS A 124 -12.29 -8.07 5.65
C CYS A 124 -12.37 -9.59 5.81
N PRO A 125 -12.70 -10.36 4.75
CA PRO A 125 -12.46 -11.78 4.74
C PRO A 125 -10.99 -12.05 5.10
N ARG A 126 -10.73 -12.99 6.01
CA ARG A 126 -9.37 -13.25 6.50
C ARG A 126 -8.44 -13.61 5.34
N PRO A 127 -7.42 -12.78 5.01
CA PRO A 127 -6.47 -13.13 3.97
C PRO A 127 -5.51 -14.22 4.46
N LEU A 128 -4.90 -14.94 3.52
CA LEU A 128 -3.85 -15.93 3.80
C LEU A 128 -2.60 -15.28 4.37
N ALA A 129 -2.23 -14.11 3.83
CA ALA A 129 -1.13 -13.29 4.31
C ALA A 129 -1.25 -11.85 3.77
N VAL A 130 -0.49 -10.95 4.38
CA VAL A 130 -0.30 -9.57 3.92
C VAL A 130 1.14 -9.40 3.44
N LEU A 131 1.35 -8.77 2.28
CA LEU A 131 2.67 -8.33 1.80
C LEU A 131 2.72 -6.80 1.74
N SER A 132 3.54 -6.19 2.58
CA SER A 132 3.85 -4.77 2.49
C SER A 132 5.24 -4.57 1.90
N VAL A 133 5.32 -3.84 0.79
CA VAL A 133 6.58 -3.45 0.15
C VAL A 133 6.85 -1.98 0.46
N TYR A 134 7.88 -1.70 1.27
CA TYR A 134 8.31 -0.38 1.76
C TYR A 134 7.14 0.52 2.20
N GLY A 135 6.19 -0.07 2.93
CA GLY A 135 4.92 0.57 3.26
C GLY A 135 5.02 1.72 4.27
N MET A 136 4.17 2.73 4.10
CA MET A 136 3.98 3.84 5.06
C MET A 136 3.03 3.45 6.19
N LEU A 137 3.41 2.46 6.99
CA LEU A 137 2.48 1.62 7.73
C LEU A 137 1.76 2.28 8.91
N ASP A 138 2.36 3.31 9.52
CA ASP A 138 1.79 3.93 10.71
C ASP A 138 1.53 5.43 10.52
N PRO A 139 0.30 5.84 10.16
CA PRO A 139 -0.08 7.25 10.07
C PRO A 139 0.02 8.02 11.40
N ALA A 140 0.15 7.33 12.55
CA ALA A 140 0.37 7.95 13.86
C ALA A 140 1.86 8.03 14.25
N SER A 141 2.78 7.58 13.40
CA SER A 141 4.22 7.69 13.66
C SER A 141 4.72 9.13 13.53
N THR A 142 5.87 9.42 14.15
CA THR A 142 6.54 10.74 14.11
C THR A 142 6.71 11.28 12.70
N ARG A 143 6.87 10.40 11.70
CA ARG A 143 6.95 10.75 10.27
C ARG A 143 5.78 11.59 9.75
N TYR A 144 4.59 11.41 10.33
CA TYR A 144 3.33 12.02 9.88
C TYR A 144 2.74 13.01 10.88
N ILE A 145 3.14 12.93 12.15
CA ILE A 145 2.64 13.81 13.22
C ILE A 145 3.60 14.94 13.59
N GLU A 146 4.87 14.88 13.16
CA GLU A 146 5.85 15.95 13.37
C GLU A 146 6.20 16.65 12.06
N GLY A 147 6.05 17.98 12.04
CA GLY A 147 6.30 18.81 10.86
C GLY A 147 7.80 19.03 10.62
N GLY A 148 8.13 19.68 9.49
CA GLY A 148 9.50 20.13 9.22
C GLY A 148 10.43 19.12 8.53
N THR A 149 9.94 17.91 8.21
CA THR A 149 10.70 16.90 7.44
C THR A 149 10.07 16.67 6.06
N PRO A 150 10.17 17.62 5.11
CA PRO A 150 9.54 17.49 3.81
C PRO A 150 10.20 16.38 2.97
N LEU A 151 9.43 15.73 2.10
CA LEU A 151 9.98 14.85 1.07
C LEU A 151 10.82 15.68 0.08
N LEU A 152 12.08 15.29 -0.12
CA LEU A 152 13.07 15.92 -1.01
C LEU A 152 13.47 17.36 -0.65
N ALA A 153 12.54 18.31 -0.69
CA ALA A 153 12.80 19.72 -0.45
C ALA A 153 11.59 20.43 0.19
N PRO A 154 11.78 21.56 0.88
CA PRO A 154 10.67 22.36 1.43
C PRO A 154 9.74 22.95 0.37
N VAL A 155 8.46 23.09 0.71
CA VAL A 155 7.46 23.85 -0.03
C VAL A 155 7.52 25.31 0.43
N ALA A 156 7.91 26.20 -0.47
CA ALA A 156 8.09 27.62 -0.18
C ALA A 156 6.75 28.33 0.07
N ASP A 157 5.74 27.98 -0.72
CA ASP A 157 4.36 28.49 -0.70
C ASP A 157 3.42 27.59 0.13
N LEU A 158 3.88 27.14 1.31
CA LEU A 158 3.14 26.16 2.12
C LEU A 158 1.66 26.56 2.38
N PRO A 159 1.31 27.80 2.76
CA PRO A 159 -0.09 28.17 2.96
C PRO A 159 -0.96 28.00 1.71
N ILE A 160 -0.41 28.31 0.52
CA ILE A 160 -1.12 28.17 -0.75
C ILE A 160 -1.33 26.68 -1.07
N ALA A 161 -0.30 25.85 -0.88
CA ALA A 161 -0.43 24.41 -1.08
C ALA A 161 -1.48 23.78 -0.15
N LEU A 162 -1.60 24.24 1.10
CA LEU A 162 -2.62 23.76 2.03
C LEU A 162 -4.02 24.24 1.61
N GLU A 163 -4.18 25.48 1.14
CA GLU A 163 -5.45 25.99 0.61
C GLU A 163 -5.91 25.24 -0.66
N GLU A 164 -4.97 24.87 -1.54
CA GLU A 164 -5.25 24.02 -2.70
C GLU A 164 -5.78 22.64 -2.28
N ILE A 165 -5.18 22.03 -1.26
CA ILE A 165 -5.64 20.75 -0.69
C ILE A 165 -7.05 20.92 -0.13
N ASP A 166 -7.30 21.94 0.71
CA ASP A 166 -8.61 22.18 1.33
C ASP A 166 -9.69 22.49 0.26
N THR A 167 -9.32 23.15 -0.84
CA THR A 167 -10.20 23.35 -2.00
C THR A 167 -10.54 22.02 -2.68
N ALA A 168 -9.55 21.15 -2.87
CA ALA A 168 -9.75 19.85 -3.49
C ALA A 168 -10.62 18.91 -2.63
N VAL A 169 -10.46 18.94 -1.29
CA VAL A 169 -11.35 18.24 -0.33
C VAL A 169 -12.82 18.59 -0.59
N ASN A 170 -13.12 19.85 -0.89
CA ASN A 170 -14.49 20.35 -1.08
C ASN A 170 -14.96 20.31 -2.54
N SER A 171 -14.17 19.74 -3.46
CA SER A 171 -14.44 19.80 -4.89
C SER A 171 -15.61 18.90 -5.34
N GLY A 172 -15.89 17.82 -4.61
CA GLY A 172 -16.82 16.76 -5.01
C GLY A 172 -16.35 15.96 -6.24
N LYS A 173 -15.09 16.11 -6.67
CA LYS A 173 -14.54 15.48 -7.89
C LYS A 173 -13.64 14.30 -7.54
N ALA A 174 -14.23 13.24 -7.00
CA ALA A 174 -13.49 12.01 -6.73
C ALA A 174 -12.79 11.50 -8.01
N ILE A 175 -11.58 10.98 -7.84
CA ILE A 175 -10.79 10.34 -8.90
C ILE A 175 -10.16 9.05 -8.34
N ASP A 176 -9.92 8.06 -9.19
CA ASP A 176 -9.27 6.79 -8.82
C ASP A 176 -7.90 6.59 -9.47
N GLY A 177 -7.38 7.66 -10.09
CA GLY A 177 -6.10 7.66 -10.77
C GLY A 177 -5.57 9.06 -11.01
N TYR A 178 -4.26 9.22 -10.84
CA TYR A 178 -3.50 10.39 -11.24
C TYR A 178 -2.14 9.91 -11.77
N ALA A 179 -1.87 10.13 -13.05
CA ALA A 179 -0.64 9.66 -13.68
C ALA A 179 0.59 10.09 -12.88
N PHE A 180 1.54 9.17 -12.69
CA PHE A 180 2.76 9.51 -11.98
C PHE A 180 3.52 10.61 -12.73
N PRO A 181 3.90 11.72 -12.06
CA PRO A 181 4.43 12.87 -12.77
C PRO A 181 5.81 12.59 -13.35
N ALA A 182 6.02 12.97 -14.61
CA ALA A 182 7.34 12.91 -15.25
C ALA A 182 8.37 13.81 -14.56
N SER A 183 7.90 14.90 -13.92
CA SER A 183 8.72 15.81 -13.10
C SER A 183 8.06 16.02 -11.73
N PRO A 184 8.33 15.14 -10.74
CA PRO A 184 7.76 15.25 -9.40
C PRO A 184 8.01 16.60 -8.70
N PRO A 185 9.18 17.26 -8.80
CA PRO A 185 9.41 18.54 -8.11
C PRO A 185 8.47 19.68 -8.52
N THR A 186 7.94 19.64 -9.75
CA THR A 186 7.07 20.66 -10.33
C THR A 186 5.60 20.27 -10.37
N ASP A 187 5.26 19.04 -9.97
CA ASP A 187 3.90 18.52 -10.00
C ASP A 187 3.06 19.05 -8.83
N GLN A 188 1.80 19.34 -9.10
CA GLN A 188 0.89 19.91 -8.09
C GLN A 188 0.59 18.93 -6.96
N ARG A 189 0.22 17.68 -7.26
CA ARG A 189 -0.14 16.71 -6.22
C ARG A 189 1.09 16.22 -5.47
N PHE A 190 2.25 16.18 -6.13
CA PHE A 190 3.52 15.96 -5.43
C PHE A 190 3.90 17.14 -4.51
N LYS A 191 3.61 18.39 -4.89
CA LYS A 191 3.69 19.56 -3.98
C LYS A 191 2.79 19.37 -2.76
N TRP A 192 1.56 18.87 -2.94
CA TRP A 192 0.64 18.58 -1.84
C TRP A 192 1.20 17.51 -0.89
N ILE A 193 1.74 16.41 -1.41
CA ILE A 193 2.40 15.36 -0.61
C ILE A 193 3.52 15.97 0.26
N ARG A 194 4.37 16.81 -0.33
CA ARG A 194 5.45 17.51 0.39
C ARG A 194 4.90 18.46 1.45
N ALA A 195 3.83 19.20 1.13
CA ALA A 195 3.16 20.11 2.07
C ALA A 195 2.55 19.37 3.26
N LEU A 196 1.93 18.20 3.04
CA LEU A 196 1.37 17.36 4.11
C LEU A 196 2.43 16.89 5.10
N HIS A 197 3.61 16.49 4.61
CA HIS A 197 4.75 16.17 5.49
C HIS A 197 5.28 17.40 6.21
N GLN A 198 5.50 18.51 5.49
CA GLN A 198 6.08 19.72 6.08
C GLN A 198 5.19 20.30 7.18
N ALA A 199 3.87 20.23 7.01
CA ALA A 199 2.88 20.76 7.95
C ALA A 199 2.37 19.72 8.98
N ALA A 200 2.80 18.45 8.91
CA ALA A 200 2.21 17.35 9.65
C ALA A 200 0.68 17.32 9.56
N ARG A 201 0.14 17.30 8.33
CA ARG A 201 -1.30 17.34 8.05
C ARG A 201 -1.84 16.03 7.46
N TYR A 202 -1.03 14.98 7.41
CA TYR A 202 -1.48 13.69 6.84
C TYR A 202 -2.61 13.05 7.67
N PRO A 203 -2.51 12.88 9.01
CA PRO A 203 -3.63 12.36 9.81
C PRO A 203 -4.89 13.21 9.68
N ASP A 204 -4.74 14.54 9.65
CA ASP A 204 -5.83 15.49 9.49
C ASP A 204 -6.56 15.29 8.17
N LEU A 205 -5.81 15.14 7.06
CA LEU A 205 -6.37 14.90 5.74
C LEU A 205 -7.06 13.54 5.67
N LEU A 206 -6.40 12.51 6.21
CA LEU A 206 -6.84 11.12 6.21
C LEU A 206 -8.19 10.94 6.94
N THR A 207 -8.41 11.73 8.00
CA THR A 207 -9.55 11.60 8.92
C THR A 207 -10.50 12.80 8.92
N ARG A 208 -10.28 13.79 8.05
CA ARG A 208 -11.03 15.07 8.07
C ARG A 208 -11.13 15.71 9.46
N THR A 209 -10.10 15.52 10.30
CA THR A 209 -10.07 15.99 11.68
C THR A 209 -8.96 17.01 11.84
N PRO A 210 -9.26 18.31 11.76
CA PRO A 210 -8.25 19.36 11.89
C PRO A 210 -7.52 19.31 13.23
N GLY A 211 -6.20 19.39 13.20
CA GLY A 211 -5.32 19.34 14.36
C GLY A 211 -5.05 17.94 14.89
N LEU A 212 -5.53 16.87 14.23
CA LEU A 212 -5.39 15.51 14.75
C LEU A 212 -3.93 15.11 14.92
N ALA A 213 -3.05 15.44 13.98
CA ALA A 213 -1.61 15.17 14.12
C ALA A 213 -1.03 15.73 15.43
N GLY A 214 -1.36 16.98 15.77
CA GLY A 214 -0.93 17.61 17.02
C GLY A 214 -1.54 16.95 18.26
N GLN A 215 -2.79 16.49 18.17
CA GLN A 215 -3.44 15.75 19.26
C GLN A 215 -2.79 14.39 19.47
N ILE A 216 -2.46 13.65 18.41
CA ILE A 216 -1.72 12.39 18.49
C ILE A 216 -0.32 12.61 19.09
N SER A 217 0.38 13.66 18.66
CA SER A 217 1.69 14.02 19.23
C SER A 217 1.62 14.30 20.73
N ALA A 218 0.57 14.98 21.20
CA ALA A 218 0.42 15.35 22.60
C ALA A 218 -0.14 14.23 23.50
N GLN A 219 -1.02 13.38 22.98
CA GLN A 219 -1.86 12.45 23.78
C GLN A 219 -1.68 10.98 23.36
N GLY A 220 -0.90 10.70 22.31
CA GLY A 220 -0.76 9.38 21.72
C GLY A 220 -1.99 8.96 20.91
N ALA A 221 -2.06 7.66 20.59
CA ALA A 221 -3.11 7.09 19.74
C ALA A 221 -4.53 7.28 20.29
N ASP A 222 -4.70 7.49 21.61
CA ASP A 222 -6.01 7.72 22.23
C ASP A 222 -6.72 8.98 21.73
N ALA A 223 -5.98 9.95 21.17
CA ALA A 223 -6.55 11.11 20.49
C ALA A 223 -7.36 10.75 19.22
N ILE A 224 -7.13 9.56 18.64
CA ILE A 224 -7.77 9.14 17.39
C ILE A 224 -9.24 8.82 17.65
N PRO A 225 -10.19 9.55 17.01
CA PRO A 225 -11.61 9.30 17.19
C PRO A 225 -11.97 7.86 16.80
N GLU A 226 -12.88 7.25 17.56
CA GLU A 226 -13.25 5.83 17.39
C GLU A 226 -13.63 5.49 15.95
N ARG A 227 -14.39 6.37 15.28
CA ARG A 227 -14.83 6.18 13.88
C ARG A 227 -13.69 6.07 12.87
N TYR A 228 -12.49 6.51 13.22
CA TYR A 228 -11.31 6.51 12.35
C TYR A 228 -10.28 5.46 12.70
N ARG A 229 -10.47 4.68 13.77
CA ARG A 229 -9.46 3.73 14.26
C ARG A 229 -9.10 2.66 13.23
N THR A 230 -9.98 2.34 12.28
CA THR A 230 -9.70 1.42 11.16
C THR A 230 -8.62 1.94 10.20
N LEU A 231 -8.36 3.25 10.18
CA LEU A 231 -7.29 3.88 9.40
C LEU A 231 -5.93 3.84 10.10
N PHE A 232 -5.86 3.35 11.34
CA PHE A 232 -4.63 3.28 12.12
C PHE A 232 -4.37 1.84 12.58
N PRO A 233 -4.09 0.92 11.64
CA PRO A 233 -4.02 -0.51 11.93
C PRO A 233 -2.94 -0.87 12.94
N VAL A 234 -1.82 -0.14 12.99
CA VAL A 234 -0.74 -0.39 13.95
C VAL A 234 -1.19 -0.13 15.40
N SER A 235 -2.03 0.88 15.59
CA SER A 235 -2.57 1.25 16.90
C SER A 235 -3.76 0.38 17.31
N PHE A 236 -4.67 0.04 16.38
CA PHE A 236 -5.97 -0.57 16.71
C PHE A 236 -6.31 -1.86 15.98
N GLY A 237 -5.55 -2.22 14.95
CA GLY A 237 -5.85 -3.32 14.03
C GLY A 237 -5.04 -4.59 14.25
N LEU A 238 -3.78 -4.46 14.69
CA LEU A 238 -2.89 -5.59 14.94
C LEU A 238 -3.33 -6.38 16.19
N LYS A 239 -3.35 -7.71 16.05
CA LYS A 239 -3.78 -8.68 17.07
C LYS A 239 -2.87 -9.90 17.03
N SER A 240 -2.91 -10.74 18.07
CA SER A 240 -2.13 -11.99 18.11
C SER A 240 -2.49 -12.96 16.98
N ASP A 241 -3.74 -12.93 16.53
CA ASP A 241 -4.25 -13.75 15.43
C ASP A 241 -4.27 -13.00 14.09
N PHE A 242 -3.56 -11.87 13.96
CA PHE A 242 -3.48 -11.13 12.69
C PHE A 242 -2.96 -12.03 11.56
N PRO A 243 -3.41 -11.85 10.30
CA PRO A 243 -2.88 -12.62 9.19
C PRO A 243 -1.34 -12.55 9.12
N PRO A 244 -0.65 -13.67 8.80
CA PRO A 244 0.80 -13.65 8.61
C PRO A 244 1.23 -12.51 7.68
N THR A 245 2.24 -11.75 8.09
CA THR A 245 2.62 -10.53 7.37
C THR A 245 4.08 -10.58 6.93
N ILE A 246 4.33 -10.31 5.65
CA ILE A 246 5.66 -10.14 5.10
C ILE A 246 5.90 -8.64 4.88
N LEU A 247 6.99 -8.13 5.42
CA LEU A 247 7.45 -6.75 5.27
C LEU A 247 8.74 -6.77 4.46
N LEU A 248 8.73 -6.21 3.24
CA LEU A 248 9.91 -6.06 2.41
C LEU A 248 10.32 -4.59 2.40
N HIS A 249 11.51 -4.23 2.88
CA HIS A 249 11.91 -2.83 2.97
C HIS A 249 13.40 -2.64 2.66
N GLY A 250 13.74 -1.59 1.92
CA GLY A 250 15.13 -1.19 1.70
C GLY A 250 15.69 -0.37 2.86
N ASP A 251 16.91 -0.65 3.32
CA ASP A 251 17.55 0.11 4.41
C ASP A 251 18.14 1.46 3.97
N GLY A 252 18.15 1.73 2.65
CA GLY A 252 18.51 3.02 2.06
C GLY A 252 17.29 3.87 1.65
N ASP A 253 16.09 3.51 2.10
CA ASP A 253 14.86 4.25 1.79
C ASP A 253 14.80 5.58 2.56
N VAL A 254 14.80 6.68 1.80
CA VAL A 254 14.76 8.05 2.32
C VAL A 254 13.38 8.69 2.20
N LEU A 255 12.42 8.04 1.54
CA LEU A 255 11.05 8.56 1.40
C LEU A 255 10.15 8.02 2.51
N VAL A 256 10.23 6.70 2.74
CA VAL A 256 9.58 5.98 3.81
C VAL A 256 10.67 5.26 4.57
N GLY A 257 10.96 5.66 5.81
CA GLY A 257 12.06 5.08 6.55
C GLY A 257 11.80 3.63 6.94
N LEU A 258 12.89 2.86 7.07
CA LEU A 258 12.87 1.46 7.53
C LEU A 258 12.19 1.30 8.91
N ASP A 259 12.13 2.38 9.71
CA ASP A 259 11.39 2.44 10.98
C ASP A 259 9.91 2.05 10.82
N GLN A 260 9.29 2.33 9.67
CA GLN A 260 7.91 1.96 9.42
C GLN A 260 7.69 0.43 9.40
N SER A 261 8.62 -0.32 8.83
CA SER A 261 8.51 -1.80 8.82
C SER A 261 9.06 -2.43 10.08
N THR A 262 10.16 -1.90 10.64
CA THR A 262 10.76 -2.47 11.86
C THR A 262 9.82 -2.30 13.07
N SER A 263 9.22 -1.12 13.27
CA SER A 263 8.25 -0.89 14.37
C SER A 263 7.02 -1.78 14.27
N VAL A 264 6.48 -1.99 13.07
CA VAL A 264 5.35 -2.91 12.85
C VAL A 264 5.75 -4.36 13.10
N ALA A 265 6.94 -4.79 12.64
CA ALA A 265 7.44 -6.13 12.94
C ALA A 265 7.57 -6.37 14.45
N GLU A 266 8.20 -5.43 15.16
CA GLU A 266 8.33 -5.48 16.62
C GLU A 266 6.97 -5.53 17.31
N ARG A 267 6.01 -4.71 16.86
CA ARG A 267 4.65 -4.70 17.40
C ARG A 267 3.95 -6.05 17.19
N MET A 268 4.01 -6.61 15.98
CA MET A 268 3.43 -7.91 15.67
C MET A 268 4.05 -9.04 16.51
N LEU A 269 5.39 -9.07 16.62
CA LEU A 269 6.10 -10.03 17.45
C LEU A 269 5.70 -9.90 18.93
N SER A 270 5.55 -8.68 19.45
CA SER A 270 5.11 -8.43 20.83
C SER A 270 3.70 -8.96 21.13
N LEU A 271 2.86 -9.07 20.10
CA LEU A 271 1.51 -9.63 20.18
C LEU A 271 1.49 -11.14 19.93
N GLY A 272 2.60 -11.74 19.52
CA GLY A 272 2.68 -13.16 19.11
C GLY A 272 2.12 -13.44 17.72
N ALA A 273 2.00 -12.42 16.86
CA ALA A 273 1.57 -12.57 15.47
C ALA A 273 2.73 -12.97 14.55
N ASP A 274 2.44 -13.70 13.48
CA ASP A 274 3.42 -14.14 12.50
C ASP A 274 3.87 -12.99 11.59
N VAL A 275 5.18 -12.69 11.60
CA VAL A 275 5.77 -11.66 10.74
C VAL A 275 7.14 -12.07 10.20
N HIS A 276 7.39 -11.81 8.92
CA HIS A 276 8.69 -11.94 8.26
C HIS A 276 9.15 -10.57 7.76
N LEU A 277 10.22 -10.03 8.35
CA LEU A 277 10.86 -8.80 7.88
C LEU A 277 12.05 -9.15 6.97
N GLU A 278 11.93 -8.81 5.69
CA GLU A 278 12.99 -8.92 4.70
C GLU A 278 13.59 -7.53 4.42
N ILE A 279 14.91 -7.40 4.61
CA ILE A 279 15.62 -6.14 4.38
C ILE A 279 16.44 -6.22 3.09
N ALA A 280 16.09 -5.39 2.12
CA ALA A 280 16.85 -5.20 0.88
C ALA A 280 18.01 -4.23 1.11
N LYS A 281 19.19 -4.78 1.45
CA LYS A 281 20.39 -4.00 1.79
C LYS A 281 20.83 -3.06 0.67
N GLY A 282 21.14 -1.82 1.03
CA GLY A 282 21.55 -0.72 0.15
C GLY A 282 20.43 -0.17 -0.73
N GLN A 283 19.21 -0.69 -0.64
CA GLN A 283 18.13 -0.33 -1.57
C GLN A 283 17.28 0.83 -1.03
N GLY A 284 16.91 1.74 -1.92
CA GLY A 284 15.99 2.86 -1.64
C GLY A 284 14.55 2.61 -2.08
N HIS A 285 13.68 3.60 -1.92
CA HIS A 285 12.25 3.48 -2.29
C HIS A 285 12.06 3.01 -3.74
N GLY A 286 11.14 2.06 -3.95
CA GLY A 286 10.80 1.57 -5.28
C GLY A 286 11.90 0.76 -5.97
N PHE A 287 12.87 0.21 -5.24
CA PHE A 287 13.99 -0.54 -5.82
C PHE A 287 13.57 -1.70 -6.75
N GLU A 288 12.47 -2.37 -6.42
CA GLU A 288 11.94 -3.52 -7.18
C GLU A 288 11.20 -3.11 -8.47
N ALA A 289 10.83 -1.84 -8.61
CA ALA A 289 10.06 -1.33 -9.75
C ALA A 289 10.93 -0.55 -10.77
N LYS A 290 12.26 -0.51 -10.59
CA LYS A 290 13.20 0.19 -11.48
C LYS A 290 13.38 -0.48 -12.85
N GLY A 291 12.88 -1.71 -13.01
CA GLY A 291 12.94 -2.47 -14.25
C GLY A 291 12.02 -3.68 -14.20
N VAL A 292 12.01 -4.47 -15.27
CA VAL A 292 11.31 -5.76 -15.29
C VAL A 292 12.20 -6.80 -14.62
N ILE A 293 11.87 -7.15 -13.38
CA ILE A 293 12.55 -8.21 -12.64
C ILE A 293 11.76 -9.51 -12.84
N ASP A 294 12.44 -10.57 -13.26
CA ASP A 294 11.93 -11.93 -13.24
C ASP A 294 12.84 -12.79 -12.34
N ILE A 295 12.35 -13.06 -11.13
CA ILE A 295 13.13 -13.80 -10.13
C ILE A 295 13.25 -15.29 -10.44
N ASP A 296 12.38 -15.81 -11.32
CA ASP A 296 12.35 -17.21 -11.73
C ASP A 296 13.16 -17.42 -13.04
N ALA A 297 13.68 -16.35 -13.65
CA ALA A 297 14.63 -16.40 -14.76
C ALA A 297 16.08 -16.65 -14.27
N ASN A 298 16.87 -17.37 -15.08
CA ASN A 298 18.25 -17.79 -14.77
C ASN A 298 19.31 -16.81 -15.33
N ASP A 299 19.01 -15.51 -15.41
CA ASP A 299 19.81 -14.53 -16.16
C ASP A 299 20.36 -13.35 -15.35
N ALA A 300 20.09 -13.26 -14.04
CA ALA A 300 20.60 -12.18 -13.20
C ALA A 300 22.13 -12.26 -12.95
N ALA A 301 22.81 -11.10 -12.93
CA ALA A 301 24.23 -10.97 -12.65
C ALA A 301 24.52 -9.74 -11.76
N GLY A 302 25.57 -9.80 -10.92
CA GLY A 302 25.98 -8.65 -10.10
C GLY A 302 24.99 -8.26 -9.00
N GLU A 303 24.74 -6.96 -8.82
CA GLU A 303 23.81 -6.44 -7.79
C GLU A 303 22.37 -6.95 -7.96
N ASP A 304 21.99 -7.30 -9.19
CA ASP A 304 20.68 -7.90 -9.50
C ASP A 304 20.50 -9.28 -8.82
N VAL A 305 21.59 -10.00 -8.54
CA VAL A 305 21.52 -11.29 -7.83
C VAL A 305 21.08 -11.10 -6.38
N ALA A 306 21.64 -10.10 -5.68
CA ALA A 306 21.31 -9.85 -4.27
C ALA A 306 19.86 -9.39 -4.10
N ILE A 307 19.38 -8.55 -5.03
CA ILE A 307 17.97 -8.13 -5.08
C ILE A 307 17.08 -9.32 -5.40
N ASN A 308 17.40 -10.12 -6.42
CA ASN A 308 16.60 -11.29 -6.78
C ASN A 308 16.53 -12.32 -5.65
N ASP A 309 17.62 -12.56 -4.93
CA ASP A 309 17.62 -13.46 -3.77
C ASP A 309 16.78 -12.93 -2.61
N CYS A 310 16.78 -11.61 -2.39
CA CYS A 310 15.89 -10.94 -1.45
C CYS A 310 14.42 -11.17 -1.81
N LEU A 311 14.05 -10.90 -3.06
CA LEU A 311 12.69 -11.11 -3.56
C LEU A 311 12.29 -12.60 -3.54
N ARG A 312 13.21 -13.52 -3.84
CA ARG A 312 12.97 -14.98 -3.71
C ARG A 312 12.65 -15.38 -2.27
N ARG A 313 13.34 -14.83 -1.27
CA ARG A 313 13.03 -15.11 0.15
C ARG A 313 11.64 -14.63 0.53
N VAL A 314 11.19 -13.48 0.02
CA VAL A 314 9.81 -12.99 0.19
C VAL A 314 8.81 -13.97 -0.40
N ILE A 315 9.02 -14.43 -1.63
CA ILE A 315 8.13 -15.39 -2.27
C ILE A 315 8.13 -16.75 -1.56
N THR A 316 9.30 -17.25 -1.14
CA THR A 316 9.39 -18.48 -0.34
C THR A 316 8.66 -18.36 1.00
N ALA A 317 8.68 -17.19 1.63
CA ALA A 317 7.88 -16.94 2.85
C ALA A 317 6.37 -17.00 2.54
N LEU A 318 5.92 -16.37 1.45
CA LEU A 318 4.52 -16.44 1.02
C LEU A 318 4.07 -17.86 0.69
N GLU A 319 4.90 -18.66 0.00
CA GLU A 319 4.59 -20.05 -0.35
C GLU A 319 4.34 -20.91 0.89
N LYS A 320 5.19 -20.79 1.91
CA LYS A 320 5.04 -21.50 3.19
C LYS A 320 3.71 -21.19 3.87
N LEU A 321 3.30 -19.93 3.83
CA LEU A 321 2.05 -19.46 4.43
C LEU A 321 0.82 -19.87 3.59
N SER A 322 1.01 -20.04 2.28
CA SER A 322 -0.04 -20.41 1.34
C SER A 322 -0.29 -21.92 1.21
N SER A 323 0.48 -22.75 1.93
CA SER A 323 0.41 -24.22 1.87
C SER A 323 -0.63 -24.84 2.82
N TYR A 324 -1.32 -24.00 3.60
CA TYR A 324 -2.41 -24.37 4.52
C TYR A 324 -3.78 -23.98 3.94
#